data_AF-A0A523XKR9-F1
#
_entry.id   AF-A0A523XKR9-F1
#
_cell.length_a   1.000
_cell.length_b   1.000
_cell.length_c   1.000
_cell.angle_alpha   90.00
_cell.angle_beta   90.00
_cell.angle_gamma   90.00
#
_symmetry.space_group_name_H-M   'P 1'
#
loop_
_entity.id
_entity.type
_entity.pdbx_description
1 polymer ?
#
loop_
_entity_poly.entity_id
_entity_poly.type
_entity_poly.pdbx_seq_one_letter_code
_entity_poly.pdbx_strand_id
1 'polypeptide(L)'
;MNELRVWWVPQMPMQPFYVEVGTVKEGVKLMDILADYDNFQYDNNIKGDYSNTGGIEIFADNEEWEAWEHESEIGFFDNPREYLEVLEDVT
;
A
#
# COMPACT_ATOMS: atom_id res chain seq x y z
N MET A 1 -1.93 8.79 -16.31
CA MET A 1 -2.01 8.14 -15.00
C MET A 1 -0.61 8.18 -14.44
N ASN A 2 -0.46 8.70 -13.24
CA ASN A 2 0.83 8.74 -12.56
C ASN A 2 1.26 7.31 -12.23
N GLU A 3 2.57 7.10 -12.11
CA GLU A 3 3.13 5.81 -11.72
C GLU A 3 2.80 5.53 -10.26
N LEU A 4 2.52 4.26 -9.95
CA LEU A 4 2.19 3.80 -8.61
C LEU A 4 3.17 2.71 -8.19
N ARG A 5 3.50 2.68 -6.89
CA ARG A 5 4.26 1.59 -6.30
C ARG A 5 3.79 1.30 -4.88
N VAL A 6 3.94 0.07 -4.43
CA VAL A 6 3.87 -0.28 -3.01
C VAL A 6 5.26 -0.14 -2.42
N TRP A 7 5.35 0.48 -1.25
CA TRP A 7 6.52 0.39 -0.38
C TRP A 7 6.18 -0.51 0.80
N TRP A 8 7.10 -1.40 1.17
CA TRP A 8 6.88 -2.31 2.30
C TRP A 8 8.15 -2.48 3.12
N VAL A 9 8.00 -2.33 4.43
CA VAL A 9 9.01 -2.61 5.43
C VAL A 9 8.54 -3.84 6.21
N PRO A 10 9.06 -5.04 5.92
CA PRO A 10 8.62 -6.23 6.63
C PRO A 10 9.08 -6.21 8.10
N GLN A 11 10.16 -5.51 8.45
CA GLN A 11 10.63 -5.42 9.83
C GLN A 11 11.26 -4.06 10.13
N MET A 12 10.59 -3.24 10.92
CA MET A 12 11.21 -1.99 11.39
C MET A 12 12.46 -2.26 12.25
N PRO A 13 13.55 -1.48 12.09
CA PRO A 13 13.68 -0.23 11.31
C PRO A 13 14.37 -0.42 9.93
N MET A 14 14.16 -1.53 9.22
CA MET A 14 14.84 -1.76 7.94
C MET A 14 14.36 -0.80 6.83
N GLN A 15 15.12 -0.75 5.73
CA GLN A 15 14.73 0.00 4.54
C GLN A 15 13.55 -0.69 3.83
N PRO A 16 12.61 0.08 3.26
CA PRO A 16 11.54 -0.48 2.44
C PRO A 16 12.09 -1.11 1.15
N PHE A 17 11.38 -2.10 0.64
CA PHE A 17 11.47 -2.44 -0.78
C PHE A 17 10.25 -1.89 -1.53
N TYR A 18 10.37 -1.80 -2.84
CA TYR A 18 9.35 -1.19 -3.70
C TYR A 18 8.92 -2.15 -4.81
N VAL A 19 7.63 -2.14 -5.13
CA VAL A 19 7.03 -2.92 -6.23
C VAL A 19 6.09 -2.01 -7.00
N GLU A 20 6.37 -1.80 -8.29
CA GLU A 20 5.48 -1.05 -9.19
C GLU A 20 4.13 -1.79 -9.36
N VAL A 21 3.05 -1.02 -9.40
CA VAL A 21 1.68 -1.53 -9.59
C VAL A 21 0.94 -0.67 -10.60
N GLY A 22 0.01 -1.26 -11.34
CA GLY A 22 -0.75 -0.55 -12.37
C GLY A 22 -1.97 0.19 -11.83
N THR A 23 -2.47 -0.18 -10.65
CA THR A 23 -3.70 0.40 -10.07
C THR A 23 -3.67 0.42 -8.54
N VAL A 24 -4.51 1.26 -7.94
CA VAL A 24 -4.74 1.28 -6.47
C VAL A 24 -5.25 -0.07 -5.98
N LYS A 25 -6.15 -0.73 -6.72
CA LYS A 25 -6.69 -2.07 -6.40
C LYS A 25 -5.59 -3.14 -6.37
N GLU A 26 -4.67 -3.10 -7.31
CA GLU A 26 -3.50 -3.98 -7.32
C GLU A 26 -2.56 -3.70 -6.14
N GLY A 27 -2.30 -2.43 -5.83
CA GLY A 27 -1.49 -2.03 -4.68
C GLY A 27 -2.07 -2.49 -3.35
N VAL A 28 -3.38 -2.30 -3.13
CA VAL A 28 -4.09 -2.80 -1.94
C VAL A 28 -3.97 -4.30 -1.82
N LYS A 29 -4.25 -5.03 -2.92
CA LYS A 29 -4.13 -6.50 -2.94
C LYS A 29 -2.71 -6.97 -2.60
N LEU A 30 -1.68 -6.29 -3.10
CA LEU A 30 -0.30 -6.62 -2.79
C LEU A 30 0.02 -6.38 -1.31
N MET A 31 -0.41 -5.26 -0.73
CA MET A 31 -0.24 -4.99 0.70
C MET A 31 -0.91 -6.05 1.58
N ASP A 32 -2.12 -6.49 1.22
CA ASP A 32 -2.83 -7.55 1.96
C ASP A 32 -2.07 -8.88 1.89
N ILE A 33 -1.58 -9.26 0.70
CA ILE A 33 -0.76 -10.47 0.52
C ILE A 33 0.52 -10.42 1.38
N LEU A 34 1.19 -9.26 1.45
CA LEU A 34 2.40 -9.11 2.25
C LEU A 34 2.10 -9.16 3.76
N ALA A 35 1.01 -8.54 4.21
CA ALA A 35 0.55 -8.63 5.58
C ALA A 35 0.22 -10.07 5.98
N ASP A 36 -0.50 -10.80 5.13
CA ASP A 36 -0.82 -12.22 5.36
C ASP A 36 0.44 -13.09 5.38
N TYR A 37 1.42 -12.79 4.53
CA TYR A 37 2.71 -13.49 4.52
C TYR A 37 3.51 -13.22 5.81
N ASP A 38 3.57 -11.97 6.27
CA ASP A 38 4.21 -11.62 7.54
C ASP A 38 3.53 -12.32 8.73
N ASN A 39 2.19 -12.35 8.77
CA ASN A 39 1.41 -13.09 9.78
C ASN A 39 1.71 -14.59 9.73
N PHE A 40 1.74 -15.18 8.53
CA PHE A 40 2.09 -16.60 8.37
C PHE A 40 3.49 -16.90 8.93
N GLN A 41 4.47 -16.03 8.69
CA GLN A 41 5.82 -16.21 9.22
C GLN A 41 5.86 -16.10 10.75
N TYR A 42 5.08 -15.19 11.33
CA TYR A 42 4.94 -15.04 12.78
C TYR A 42 4.31 -16.29 13.40
N ASP A 43 3.15 -16.71 12.90
CA ASP A 43 2.38 -17.86 13.42
C ASP A 43 3.19 -19.16 13.39
N ASN A 44 4.09 -19.30 12.41
CA ASN A 44 4.95 -20.47 12.25
C ASN A 44 6.33 -20.32 12.90
N ASN A 45 6.56 -19.28 13.70
CA ASN A 45 7.85 -18.98 14.35
C ASN A 45 9.04 -18.94 13.36
N ILE A 46 8.80 -18.55 12.11
CA ILE A 46 9.83 -18.34 11.09
C ILE A 46 10.50 -16.98 11.32
N LYS A 47 9.70 -15.98 11.69
CA LYS A 47 10.11 -14.61 11.98
C LYS A 47 9.62 -14.21 13.36
N GLY A 48 10.45 -13.48 14.10
CA GLY A 48 10.08 -12.96 15.42
C GLY A 48 8.96 -11.93 15.35
N ASP A 49 8.48 -11.51 16.52
CA ASP A 49 7.48 -10.44 16.64
C ASP A 49 8.09 -9.10 16.22
N TYR A 50 7.87 -8.73 14.96
CA TYR A 50 8.36 -7.48 14.38
C TYR A 50 7.20 -6.73 13.77
N SER A 51 7.20 -5.41 13.97
CA SER A 51 6.26 -4.54 13.27
C SER A 51 6.64 -4.45 11.78
N ASN A 52 5.68 -4.80 10.93
CA ASN A 52 5.68 -4.50 9.50
C ASN A 52 4.88 -3.23 9.22
N THR A 53 5.16 -2.57 8.10
CA THR A 53 4.39 -1.40 7.64
C THR A 53 4.57 -1.21 6.14
N GLY A 54 3.63 -0.51 5.51
CA GLY A 54 3.72 -0.16 4.10
C GLY A 54 2.54 0.66 3.63
N GLY A 55 2.59 1.04 2.35
CA GLY A 55 1.60 1.89 1.72
C GLY A 55 1.77 1.92 0.21
N ILE A 56 0.90 2.68 -0.46
CA ILE A 56 1.04 3.01 -1.87
C ILE A 56 1.67 4.41 -1.95
N GLU A 57 2.59 4.58 -2.89
CA GLU A 57 3.12 5.86 -3.30
C GLU A 57 2.72 6.15 -4.75
N ILE A 58 2.59 7.44 -5.05
CA ILE A 58 2.34 7.99 -6.38
C ILE A 58 3.53 8.84 -6.80
N PHE A 59 3.91 8.74 -8.07
CA PHE A 59 4.93 9.61 -8.63
C PHE A 59 4.29 10.98 -8.94
N ALA A 60 4.69 12.01 -8.20
CA ALA A 60 4.11 13.34 -8.26
C ALA A 60 4.80 14.23 -9.30
N ASP A 61 4.17 15.37 -9.63
CA ASP A 61 4.64 16.30 -10.67
C ASP A 61 5.99 16.96 -10.33
N ASN A 62 6.40 16.91 -9.06
CA ASN A 62 7.72 17.37 -8.59
C ASN A 62 8.84 16.34 -8.81
N GLU A 63 8.57 15.26 -9.55
CA GLU A 63 9.51 14.16 -9.81
C GLU A 63 9.91 13.38 -8.54
N GLU A 64 9.09 13.44 -7.49
CA GLU A 64 9.27 12.68 -6.24
C GLU A 64 8.16 11.66 -6.02
N TRP A 65 8.46 10.63 -5.22
CA TRP A 65 7.46 9.68 -4.77
C TRP A 65 6.83 10.19 -3.49
N GLU A 66 5.52 10.29 -3.48
CA GLU A 66 4.73 10.79 -2.35
C GLU A 66 3.73 9.73 -1.90
N ALA A 67 3.30 9.79 -0.64
CA ALA A 67 2.22 8.94 -0.16
C ALA A 67 0.99 9.10 -1.06
N TRP A 68 0.34 8.00 -1.40
CA TRP A 68 -0.83 8.05 -2.25
C TRP A 68 -1.97 8.78 -1.54
N GLU A 69 -2.49 9.80 -2.22
CA GLU A 69 -3.70 10.53 -1.87
C GLU A 69 -4.53 10.73 -3.14
N HIS A 70 -5.85 10.85 -3.00
CA HIS A 70 -6.75 11.03 -4.13
C HIS A 70 -7.91 11.97 -3.81
N GLU A 71 -8.03 13.04 -4.58
CA GLU A 71 -9.17 13.95 -4.56
C GLU A 71 -10.06 13.74 -5.79
N SER A 72 -11.36 13.63 -5.56
CA SER A 72 -12.36 13.37 -6.59
C SER A 72 -13.70 14.02 -6.24
N GLU A 73 -14.68 13.93 -7.14
CA GLU A 73 -16.05 14.43 -6.88
C GLU A 73 -16.74 13.72 -5.71
N ILE A 74 -16.33 12.48 -5.40
CA ILE A 74 -16.89 11.67 -4.31
C ILE A 74 -16.16 11.88 -2.97
N GLY A 75 -15.09 12.67 -2.95
CA GLY A 75 -14.36 13.01 -1.73
C GLY A 75 -12.83 13.04 -1.89
N PHE A 76 -12.18 13.33 -0.76
CA PHE A 76 -10.73 13.22 -0.58
C PHE A 76 -10.41 11.95 0.20
N PHE A 77 -9.41 11.19 -0.24
CA PHE A 77 -9.00 9.93 0.34
C PHE A 77 -7.48 9.90 0.51
N ASP A 78 -7.03 9.63 1.73
CA ASP A 78 -5.63 9.29 2.08
C ASP A 78 -5.46 7.78 2.38
N ASN A 79 -6.58 7.04 2.43
CA ASN A 79 -6.60 5.60 2.60
C ASN A 79 -7.07 4.91 1.30
N PRO A 80 -6.18 4.13 0.63
CA PRO A 80 -6.54 3.48 -0.62
C PRO A 80 -7.60 2.38 -0.46
N ARG A 81 -7.77 1.80 0.74
CA ARG A 81 -8.85 0.82 1.00
C ARG A 81 -10.21 1.50 1.05
N GLU A 82 -10.30 2.62 1.78
CA GLU A 82 -11.53 3.42 1.87
C GLU A 82 -11.95 3.95 0.50
N TYR A 83 -11.00 4.44 -0.29
CA TYR A 83 -11.28 4.86 -1.67
C TYR A 83 -11.91 3.74 -2.51
N LEU A 84 -11.39 2.51 -2.41
CA LEU A 84 -11.93 1.38 -3.17
C LEU A 84 -13.31 0.96 -2.66
N GLU A 85 -13.55 0.99 -1.36
CA GLU A 85 -14.85 0.70 -0.76
C GLU A 85 -15.91 1.69 -1.26
N VAL A 86 -15.63 3.00 -1.19
CA VAL A 86 -16.55 4.03 -1.67
C VAL A 86 -16.75 3.94 -3.17
N LEU A 87 -15.69 3.67 -3.94
CA LEU A 87 -15.79 3.51 -5.39
C LEU A 87 -16.69 2.32 -5.77
N GLU A 88 -16.59 1.18 -5.09
CA GLU A 88 -17.44 0.01 -5.33
C GLU A 88 -18.92 0.29 -4.98
N ASP A 89 -19.21 1.15 -4.00
CA ASP A 89 -20.58 1.52 -3.63
C ASP A 89 -21.27 2.47 -4.63
N VAL A 90 -20.49 3.24 -5.41
CA VAL A 90 -21.02 4.22 -6.38
C VAL A 90 -21.01 3.75 -7.83
N THR A 91 -20.47 2.55 -8.12
CA THR A 91 -20.40 1.94 -9.47
C THR A 91 -21.37 0.78 -9.65
#